data_AF-A0A7D5ZP25-F1
#
_entry.id   AF-A0A7D5ZP25-F1
#
_cell.length_a   1.000
_cell.length_b   1.000
_cell.length_c   1.000
_cell.angle_alpha   90.00
_cell.angle_beta   90.00
_cell.angle_gamma   90.00
#
_symmetry.space_group_name_H-M   'P 1'
#
loop_
_entity.id
_entity.type
_entity.pdbx_description
1 polymer ?
#
loop_
_entity_poly.entity_id
_entity_poly.type
_entity_poly.pdbx_seq_one_letter_code
_entity_poly.pdbx_strand_id
1 'polypeptide(L)'
;MNLLVCACCGHRLSEPVRLLPELPERPVNNGRKDADGFRQAPSTVPPGTCAVDPEPSGAPFVPHPDPEWMGAGVPGVTIADPEGPGCLMSAGPRDTLVVHPEDTRGHLVGNDDCRDYGCCGPTGRKGPNFRCPGCGTPVATLFAECYGPYETHFLPDAVRMVPA
;
A
#
# COMPACT_ATOMS: atom_id res chain seq x y z
N MET A 1 -19.94 -5.26 9.07
CA MET A 1 -18.60 -4.66 9.19
C MET A 1 -17.63 -5.77 9.54
N ASN A 2 -16.36 -5.63 9.18
CA ASN A 2 -15.34 -6.65 9.43
C ASN A 2 -14.12 -6.03 10.10
N LEU A 3 -13.41 -6.81 10.91
CA LEU A 3 -12.10 -6.47 11.44
C LEU A 3 -11.02 -7.18 10.64
N LEU A 4 -9.92 -6.47 10.38
CA LEU A 4 -8.69 -7.09 9.91
C LEU A 4 -7.89 -7.56 11.12
N VAL A 5 -7.55 -8.84 11.13
CA VAL A 5 -6.73 -9.45 12.18
C VAL A 5 -5.53 -10.14 11.57
N CYS A 6 -4.44 -10.20 12.33
CA CYS A 6 -3.24 -10.91 11.92
C CYS A 6 -3.55 -12.39 11.73
N ALA A 7 -3.19 -12.95 10.58
CA ALA A 7 -3.39 -14.36 10.30
C ALA A 7 -2.66 -15.27 11.30
N CYS A 8 -1.45 -14.85 11.73
CA CYS A 8 -0.58 -15.59 12.64
C CYS A 8 -1.08 -15.61 14.10
N CYS A 9 -1.42 -14.46 14.68
CA CYS A 9 -1.73 -14.36 16.11
C CYS A 9 -3.13 -13.83 16.45
N GLY A 10 -3.92 -13.42 15.46
CA GLY A 10 -5.27 -12.89 15.67
C GLY A 10 -5.33 -11.47 16.25
N HIS A 11 -4.19 -10.80 16.42
CA HIS A 11 -4.17 -9.40 16.87
C HIS A 11 -4.89 -8.49 15.87
N ARG A 12 -5.65 -7.51 16.38
CA ARG A 12 -6.38 -6.53 15.58
C ARG A 12 -5.40 -5.62 14.82
N LEU A 13 -5.65 -5.39 13.53
CA LEU A 13 -4.77 -4.62 12.64
C LEU A 13 -5.44 -3.37 12.05
N SER A 14 -6.75 -3.18 12.27
CA SER A 14 -7.47 -2.01 11.75
C SER A 14 -8.71 -1.65 12.59
N GLU A 15 -9.26 -0.46 12.33
CA GLU A 15 -10.67 -0.14 12.56
C GLU A 15 -11.62 -1.06 11.75
N PRO A 16 -12.89 -1.21 12.16
CA PRO A 16 -13.86 -1.98 11.38
C PRO A 16 -14.03 -1.39 9.99
N VAL A 17 -13.89 -2.23 8.98
CA VAL A 17 -14.01 -1.87 7.56
C VAL A 17 -15.14 -2.63 6.88
N ARG A 18 -15.75 -2.01 5.86
CA ARG A 18 -16.65 -2.68 4.93
C ARG A 18 -15.89 -3.10 3.68
N LEU A 19 -15.95 -4.38 3.32
CA LEU A 19 -15.42 -4.85 2.05
C LEU A 19 -16.28 -4.34 0.90
N LEU A 20 -15.66 -3.65 -0.06
CA LEU A 20 -16.25 -3.26 -1.33
C LEU A 20 -16.19 -4.45 -2.30
N PRO A 21 -17.18 -4.57 -3.22
CA PRO A 21 -17.21 -5.69 -4.18
C PRO A 21 -16.06 -5.64 -5.19
N GLU A 22 -15.55 -4.45 -5.50
CA GLU A 22 -14.44 -4.21 -6.42
C GLU A 22 -13.63 -3.00 -5.95
N LEU A 23 -12.38 -2.90 -6.42
CA LEU A 23 -11.53 -1.74 -6.19
C LEU A 23 -12.08 -0.55 -7.00
N PRO A 24 -12.33 0.61 -6.38
CA PRO A 24 -12.67 1.83 -7.11
C PRO A 24 -11.57 2.24 -8.09
N GLU A 25 -11.92 3.10 -9.04
CA GLU A 25 -10.92 3.71 -9.92
C GLU A 25 -9.90 4.50 -9.09
N ARG A 26 -8.61 4.25 -9.37
CA ARG A 26 -7.51 4.90 -8.66
C ARG A 26 -7.51 6.40 -8.98
N PRO A 27 -7.41 7.28 -7.97
CA PRO A 27 -7.42 8.71 -8.21
C PRO A 27 -6.19 9.14 -9.00
N VAL A 28 -6.41 10.01 -10.00
CA VAL A 28 -5.33 10.57 -10.82
C VAL A 28 -4.52 11.55 -9.97
N ASN A 29 -3.21 11.30 -9.89
CA ASN A 29 -2.29 12.25 -9.27
C ASN A 29 -1.73 13.23 -10.31
N ASN A 30 -1.93 14.52 -10.09
CA ASN A 30 -1.43 15.59 -10.95
C ASN A 30 -0.10 16.20 -10.46
N GLY A 31 0.49 15.66 -9.39
CA GLY A 31 1.74 16.09 -8.76
C GLY A 31 1.68 17.45 -8.05
N ARG A 32 0.50 18.08 -8.02
CA ARG A 32 0.29 19.38 -7.37
C ARG A 32 -0.01 19.18 -5.89
N LYS A 33 0.28 20.22 -5.13
CA LYS A 33 -0.14 20.28 -3.74
C LYS A 33 -1.65 20.48 -3.65
N ASP A 34 -2.31 19.79 -2.74
CA ASP A 34 -3.68 20.05 -2.33
C ASP A 34 -3.77 21.28 -1.41
N ALA A 35 -4.97 21.55 -0.90
CA ALA A 35 -5.23 22.69 -0.02
C ALA A 35 -4.43 22.65 1.29
N ASP A 36 -4.07 21.45 1.75
CA ASP A 36 -3.31 21.21 2.98
C ASP A 36 -1.79 21.11 2.70
N GLY A 37 -1.38 21.24 1.45
CA GLY A 37 0.02 21.25 1.02
C GLY A 37 0.59 19.86 0.71
N PHE A 38 -0.21 18.80 0.79
CA PHE A 38 0.16 17.42 0.48
C PHE A 38 0.13 17.18 -1.02
N ARG A 39 1.01 16.31 -1.52
CA ARG A 39 1.10 15.97 -2.95
C ARG A 39 0.58 14.59 -3.28
N GLN A 40 0.24 13.78 -2.27
CA GLN A 40 -0.34 12.47 -2.46
C GLN A 40 -1.75 12.62 -3.05
N ALA A 41 -2.13 11.68 -3.91
CA ALA A 41 -3.54 11.51 -4.23
C ALA A 41 -4.26 10.91 -3.00
N PRO A 42 -5.58 11.12 -2.85
CA PRO A 42 -6.35 10.44 -1.82
C PRO A 42 -6.22 8.92 -1.96
N SER A 43 -6.48 8.20 -0.87
CA SER A 43 -6.64 6.73 -0.90
C SER A 43 -7.67 6.32 -1.95
N THR A 44 -7.44 5.20 -2.63
CA THR A 44 -8.37 4.63 -3.61
C THR A 44 -9.69 4.23 -2.94
N VAL A 45 -9.63 3.78 -1.70
CA VAL A 45 -10.80 3.44 -0.88
C VAL A 45 -11.06 4.51 0.19
N PRO A 46 -12.32 4.90 0.45
CA PRO A 46 -12.64 5.85 1.52
C PRO A 46 -12.45 5.23 2.92
N PRO A 47 -12.32 6.06 3.98
CA PRO A 47 -12.26 5.58 5.36
C PRO A 47 -13.40 4.63 5.73
N GLY A 48 -13.11 3.62 6.57
CA GLY A 48 -14.05 2.59 6.98
C GLY A 48 -14.39 1.58 5.88
N THR A 49 -13.64 1.56 4.78
CA THR A 49 -13.81 0.59 3.70
C THR A 49 -12.50 -0.06 3.29
N CYS A 50 -12.61 -1.20 2.63
CA CYS A 50 -11.47 -1.92 2.06
C CYS A 50 -11.86 -2.57 0.74
N ALA A 51 -10.88 -2.84 -0.11
CA ALA A 51 -11.07 -3.56 -1.37
C ALA A 51 -9.84 -4.39 -1.70
N VAL A 52 -10.02 -5.47 -2.45
CA VAL A 52 -8.91 -6.27 -2.99
C VAL A 52 -8.39 -5.58 -4.24
N ASP A 53 -7.10 -5.31 -4.28
CA ASP A 53 -6.40 -4.84 -5.48
C ASP A 53 -5.74 -6.04 -6.20
N PRO A 54 -6.19 -6.38 -7.42
CA PRO A 54 -5.68 -7.52 -8.17
C PRO A 54 -4.27 -7.28 -8.75
N GLU A 55 -3.80 -6.03 -8.80
CA GLU A 55 -2.48 -5.70 -9.34
C GLU A 55 -1.34 -6.12 -8.40
N PRO A 56 -0.14 -6.43 -8.93
CA PRO A 56 1.03 -6.65 -8.09
C PRO A 56 1.36 -5.37 -7.34
N SER A 57 1.62 -5.46 -6.04
CA SER A 57 1.90 -4.28 -5.22
C SER A 57 3.11 -4.46 -4.30
N GLY A 58 3.99 -3.45 -4.32
CA GLY A 58 5.19 -3.39 -3.48
C GLY A 58 6.35 -4.26 -3.98
N ALA A 59 7.35 -4.42 -3.13
CA ALA A 59 8.54 -5.19 -3.48
C ALA A 59 8.23 -6.69 -3.71
N PRO A 60 9.04 -7.38 -4.53
CA PRO A 60 10.19 -6.86 -5.29
C PRO A 60 9.77 -6.04 -6.51
N PHE A 61 10.60 -5.07 -6.89
CA PHE A 61 10.44 -4.32 -8.13
C PHE A 61 11.45 -4.82 -9.17
N VAL A 62 10.97 -5.07 -10.39
CA VAL A 62 11.76 -5.63 -11.49
C VAL A 62 11.70 -4.72 -12.73
N PRO A 63 12.76 -4.68 -13.56
CA PRO A 63 12.72 -3.93 -14.81
C PRO A 63 11.61 -4.43 -15.73
N HIS A 64 10.94 -3.50 -16.41
CA HIS A 64 10.07 -3.86 -17.52
C HIS A 64 10.93 -4.45 -18.66
N PRO A 65 10.46 -5.48 -19.40
CA PRO A 65 11.23 -6.11 -20.49
C PRO A 65 11.55 -5.15 -21.64
N ASP A 66 10.74 -4.12 -21.83
CA ASP A 66 11.03 -2.95 -22.66
C ASP A 66 11.68 -1.84 -21.78
N PRO A 67 12.96 -1.48 -22.03
CA PRO A 67 13.70 -0.49 -21.23
C PRO A 67 13.26 0.96 -21.46
N GLU A 68 12.50 1.26 -22.51
CA GLU A 68 11.94 2.58 -22.76
C GLU A 68 10.51 2.71 -22.20
N TRP A 69 9.97 1.64 -21.61
CA TRP A 69 8.63 1.65 -21.05
C TRP A 69 8.53 2.61 -19.87
N MET A 70 7.55 3.50 -19.97
CA MET A 70 7.11 4.38 -18.90
C MET A 70 5.67 3.99 -18.54
N GLY A 71 5.51 3.38 -17.37
CA GLY A 71 4.20 3.00 -16.89
C GLY A 71 3.33 4.20 -16.56
N ALA A 72 2.01 3.97 -16.54
CA ALA A 72 1.13 4.84 -15.76
C ALA A 72 1.67 4.84 -14.32
N GLY A 73 1.94 6.03 -13.79
CA GLY A 73 2.50 6.22 -12.44
C GLY A 73 1.49 5.81 -11.38
N VAL A 74 1.32 4.50 -11.19
CA VAL A 74 0.46 3.89 -10.17
C VAL A 74 1.38 3.44 -9.03
N PRO A 75 1.36 4.13 -7.87
CA PRO A 75 2.14 3.70 -6.71
C PRO A 75 1.81 2.29 -6.27
N GLY A 76 2.82 1.63 -5.71
CA GLY A 76 2.76 0.21 -5.41
C GLY A 76 2.95 -0.68 -6.64
N VAL A 77 2.48 -0.27 -7.81
CA VAL A 77 2.61 -1.03 -9.06
C VAL A 77 3.85 -0.64 -9.86
N THR A 78 4.22 0.65 -9.86
CA THR A 78 5.36 1.17 -10.62
C THR A 78 6.14 2.18 -9.79
N ILE A 79 7.47 2.14 -9.89
CA ILE A 79 8.38 3.15 -9.31
C ILE A 79 9.40 3.60 -10.35
N ALA A 80 9.96 4.80 -10.19
CA ALA A 80 11.12 5.20 -10.98
C ALA A 80 12.31 4.28 -10.68
N ASP A 81 13.09 3.93 -11.70
CA ASP A 81 14.35 3.21 -11.50
C ASP A 81 15.42 4.20 -10.98
N PRO A 82 15.98 4.00 -9.78
CA PRO A 82 17.05 4.88 -9.30
C PRO A 82 18.42 4.53 -9.87
N GLU A 83 18.57 3.36 -10.50
CA GLU A 83 19.86 2.89 -11.06
C GLU A 83 19.91 3.02 -12.60
N GLY A 84 18.83 3.47 -13.24
CA GLY A 84 18.72 3.49 -14.70
C GLY A 84 17.62 4.42 -15.23
N PRO A 85 17.55 4.61 -16.55
CA PRO A 85 16.39 5.27 -17.17
C PRO A 85 15.16 4.36 -17.11
N GLY A 86 13.98 4.94 -16.88
CA GLY A 86 12.70 4.24 -16.96
C GLY A 86 12.05 3.92 -15.61
N CYS A 87 11.15 2.93 -15.63
CA CYS A 87 10.37 2.51 -14.48
C CYS A 87 10.56 1.03 -14.16
N LEU A 88 10.53 0.70 -12.87
CA LEU A 88 10.43 -0.67 -12.38
C LEU A 88 8.97 -1.00 -12.09
N MET A 89 8.57 -2.22 -12.44
CA MET A 89 7.26 -2.77 -12.12
C MET A 89 7.32 -3.59 -10.84
N SER A 90 6.24 -3.58 -10.07
CA SER A 90 6.05 -4.51 -8.98
C SER A 90 5.92 -5.94 -9.52
N ALA A 91 6.72 -6.83 -8.96
CA ALA A 91 6.54 -8.26 -8.97
C ALA A 91 6.18 -8.76 -7.56
N GLY A 92 5.63 -7.86 -6.74
CA GLY A 92 5.14 -8.14 -5.40
C GLY A 92 3.86 -8.99 -5.39
N PRO A 93 3.31 -9.21 -4.19
CA PRO A 93 2.05 -9.92 -4.02
C PRO A 93 0.91 -9.26 -4.80
N ARG A 94 0.02 -10.10 -5.32
CA ARG A 94 -1.28 -9.70 -5.90
C ARG A 94 -2.38 -9.85 -4.85
N ASP A 95 -3.56 -9.35 -5.18
CA ASP A 95 -4.76 -9.48 -4.34
C ASP A 95 -4.56 -8.90 -2.94
N THR A 96 -3.79 -7.82 -2.86
CA THR A 96 -3.55 -7.11 -1.60
C THR A 96 -4.82 -6.40 -1.14
N LEU A 97 -5.04 -6.34 0.17
CA LEU A 97 -6.22 -5.68 0.72
C LEU A 97 -5.89 -4.20 1.01
N VAL A 98 -6.45 -3.30 0.20
CA VAL A 98 -6.26 -1.86 0.30
C VAL A 98 -7.20 -1.29 1.36
N VAL A 99 -6.66 -0.45 2.24
CA VAL A 99 -7.41 0.31 3.23
C VAL A 99 -6.94 1.75 3.30
N HIS A 100 -7.82 2.63 3.79
CA HIS A 100 -7.44 3.99 4.09
C HIS A 100 -6.42 4.01 5.26
N PRO A 101 -5.33 4.81 5.21
CA PRO A 101 -4.30 4.79 6.24
C PRO A 101 -4.81 5.08 7.66
N GLU A 102 -5.80 5.97 7.78
CA GLU A 102 -6.46 6.27 9.07
C GLU A 102 -7.12 5.04 9.72
N ASP A 103 -7.60 4.07 8.94
CA ASP A 103 -8.17 2.84 9.49
C ASP A 103 -7.10 1.93 10.13
N THR A 104 -5.81 2.19 9.87
CA THR A 104 -4.68 1.44 10.43
C THR A 104 -3.88 2.22 11.47
N ARG A 105 -4.23 3.49 11.68
CA ARG A 105 -3.51 4.39 12.57
C ARG A 105 -3.54 3.87 14.00
N GLY A 106 -2.35 3.59 14.56
CA GLY A 106 -2.20 3.06 15.92
C GLY A 106 -2.42 1.55 16.05
N HIS A 107 -2.74 0.83 14.97
CA HIS A 107 -2.92 -0.63 14.96
C HIS A 107 -1.72 -1.39 14.41
N LEU A 108 -0.76 -0.69 13.80
CA LEU A 108 0.43 -1.25 13.17
C LEU A 108 1.70 -0.62 13.75
N VAL A 109 2.79 -1.39 13.77
CA VAL A 109 4.13 -0.87 14.14
C VAL A 109 5.05 -0.87 12.92
N GLY A 110 5.90 0.15 12.81
CA GLY A 110 6.86 0.26 11.71
C GLY A 110 7.84 -0.92 11.65
N ASN A 111 8.27 -1.27 10.44
CA ASN A 111 9.29 -2.26 10.18
C ASN A 111 10.61 -1.57 9.78
N ASP A 112 11.55 -1.48 10.71
CA ASP A 112 12.84 -0.81 10.47
C ASP A 112 13.67 -1.46 9.35
N ASP A 113 13.54 -2.78 9.16
CA ASP A 113 14.25 -3.51 8.10
C ASP A 113 13.78 -3.10 6.69
N CYS A 114 12.52 -2.66 6.58
CA CYS A 114 11.88 -2.25 5.33
C CYS A 114 11.74 -0.72 5.22
N ARG A 115 12.47 0.04 6.04
CA ARG A 115 12.40 1.49 6.03
C ARG A 115 13.01 2.05 4.74
N ASP A 116 12.16 2.73 3.97
CA ASP A 116 12.53 3.47 2.78
C ASP A 116 12.16 4.95 2.91
N TYR A 117 12.81 5.77 2.10
CA TYR A 117 12.68 7.22 2.14
C TYR A 117 12.37 7.71 0.73
N GLY A 118 11.13 8.12 0.52
CA GLY A 118 10.71 8.85 -0.65
C GLY A 118 10.71 10.37 -0.42
N CYS A 119 10.28 11.12 -1.42
CA CYS A 119 10.14 12.58 -1.35
C CYS A 119 9.11 13.01 -0.30
N CYS A 120 7.94 12.34 -0.28
CA CYS A 120 6.85 12.66 0.64
C CYS A 120 6.54 11.55 1.66
N GLY A 121 7.05 10.34 1.45
CA GLY A 121 6.81 9.21 2.35
C GLY A 121 7.40 7.90 1.81
N PRO A 122 7.17 6.76 2.48
CA PRO A 122 7.58 5.45 1.98
C PRO A 122 7.02 5.15 0.59
N THR A 123 7.87 4.55 -0.24
CA THR A 123 7.56 4.12 -1.61
C THR A 123 7.08 2.67 -1.67
N GLY A 124 7.35 1.89 -0.61
CA GLY A 124 7.11 0.44 -0.55
C GLY A 124 8.19 -0.40 -1.25
N ARG A 125 9.29 0.22 -1.72
CA ARG A 125 10.37 -0.43 -2.48
C ARG A 125 11.11 -1.52 -1.70
N LYS A 126 11.12 -1.43 -0.38
CA LYS A 126 11.79 -2.40 0.49
C LYS A 126 10.86 -3.46 1.07
N GLY A 127 9.61 -3.52 0.63
CA GLY A 127 8.62 -4.49 1.08
C GLY A 127 7.79 -4.00 2.28
N PRO A 128 7.19 -4.92 3.05
CA PRO A 128 6.21 -4.59 4.07
C PRO A 128 6.79 -3.74 5.20
N ASN A 129 6.50 -2.45 5.16
CA ASN A 129 7.00 -1.45 6.11
C ASN A 129 6.18 -1.38 7.41
N PHE A 130 5.15 -2.24 7.56
CA PHE A 130 4.41 -2.44 8.79
C PHE A 130 4.39 -3.90 9.26
N ARG A 131 4.48 -4.08 10.58
CA ARG A 131 4.37 -5.35 11.30
C ARG A 131 3.17 -5.35 12.24
N CYS A 132 2.69 -6.55 12.54
CA CYS A 132 1.73 -6.80 13.60
C CYS A 132 2.34 -6.45 14.97
N PRO A 133 1.70 -5.60 15.80
CA PRO A 133 2.20 -5.29 17.16
C PRO A 133 2.25 -6.51 18.08
N GLY A 134 1.37 -7.50 17.87
CA GLY A 134 1.26 -8.67 18.74
C GLY A 134 2.33 -9.75 18.51
N CYS A 135 2.78 -9.95 17.28
CA CYS A 135 3.74 -11.03 16.95
C CYS A 135 4.94 -10.59 16.10
N GLY A 136 4.99 -9.34 15.64
CA GLY A 136 6.09 -8.83 14.82
C GLY A 136 6.11 -9.32 13.37
N THR A 137 5.13 -10.13 12.94
CA THR A 137 5.00 -10.57 11.54
C THR A 137 4.78 -9.37 10.62
N PRO A 138 5.49 -9.24 9.49
CA PRO A 138 5.19 -8.23 8.48
C PRO A 138 3.79 -8.44 7.89
N VAL A 139 2.97 -7.40 7.85
CA VAL A 139 1.54 -7.52 7.49
C VAL A 139 1.12 -6.58 6.38
N ALA A 140 1.76 -5.43 6.22
CA ALA A 140 1.31 -4.40 5.29
C ALA A 140 2.43 -3.50 4.78
N THR A 141 2.15 -2.82 3.68
CA THR A 141 2.96 -1.77 3.10
C THR A 141 2.13 -0.49 3.01
N LEU A 142 2.63 0.59 3.61
CA LEU A 142 2.14 1.95 3.38
C LEU A 142 2.79 2.53 2.13
N PHE A 143 1.96 2.99 1.19
CA PHE A 143 2.37 3.84 0.08
C PHE A 143 1.99 5.28 0.41
N ALA A 144 2.99 6.16 0.53
CA ALA A 144 2.78 7.55 0.93
C ALA A 144 3.59 8.54 0.10
N GLU A 145 4.04 8.11 -1.08
CA GLU A 145 4.82 8.93 -1.98
C GLU A 145 3.94 9.85 -2.84
N CYS A 146 4.48 10.98 -3.26
CA CYS A 146 3.73 12.06 -3.92
C CYS A 146 3.29 11.80 -5.36
N TYR A 147 3.50 10.61 -5.91
CA TYR A 147 3.08 10.28 -7.29
C TYR A 147 1.85 9.36 -7.34
N GLY A 148 1.18 9.07 -6.22
CA GLY A 148 -0.20 8.57 -6.28
C GLY A 148 -0.86 8.34 -4.92
N PRO A 149 -1.75 7.34 -4.80
CA PRO A 149 -2.64 7.23 -3.63
C PRO A 149 -1.88 7.02 -2.33
N TYR A 150 -2.33 7.72 -1.29
CA TYR A 150 -1.91 7.50 0.09
C TYR A 150 -2.75 6.39 0.71
N GLU A 151 -2.24 5.16 0.75
CA GLU A 151 -3.00 3.98 1.16
C GLU A 151 -2.13 2.86 1.74
N THR A 152 -2.75 2.01 2.56
CA THR A 152 -2.10 0.85 3.16
C THR A 152 -2.59 -0.41 2.47
N HIS A 153 -1.65 -1.25 2.00
CA HIS A 153 -1.94 -2.55 1.39
C HIS A 153 -1.53 -3.66 2.35
N PHE A 154 -2.49 -4.46 2.83
CA PHE A 154 -2.21 -5.68 3.58
C PHE A 154 -1.83 -6.82 2.64
N LEU A 155 -0.84 -7.63 3.07
CA LEU A 155 -0.49 -8.88 2.40
C LEU A 155 -1.64 -9.88 2.55
N PRO A 156 -2.08 -10.54 1.47
CA PRO A 156 -3.26 -11.41 1.50
C PRO A 156 -3.12 -12.54 2.53
N ASP A 157 -1.94 -13.16 2.63
CA ASP A 157 -1.72 -14.30 3.53
C ASP A 157 -1.44 -13.89 4.99
N ALA A 158 -1.16 -12.60 5.25
CA ALA A 158 -0.82 -12.11 6.58
C ALA A 158 -2.04 -11.58 7.36
N VAL A 159 -3.19 -11.46 6.69
CA VAL A 159 -4.42 -10.87 7.23
C VAL A 159 -5.59 -11.83 7.06
N ARG A 160 -6.49 -11.83 8.05
CA ARG A 160 -7.80 -12.46 7.95
C ARG A 160 -8.87 -11.42 8.22
N MET A 161 -9.96 -11.53 7.48
CA MET A 161 -11.15 -10.73 7.71
C MET A 161 -12.12 -11.52 8.58
N VAL A 162 -12.54 -10.95 9.71
CA VAL A 162 -13.49 -11.57 10.65
C VAL A 162 -14.67 -10.62 10.90
N PRO A 163 -15.87 -11.14 11.25
CA PRO A 163 -16.97 -10.29 11.68
C PRO A 163 -16.55 -9.39 12.86
N ALA A 164 -16.87 -8.10 12.77
CA ALA A 164 -16.59 -7.10 13.80
C ALA A 164 -17.61 -7.14 14.95
#